data_AF-A0A5E4SSX2-F1
#
_entry.id   AF-A0A5E4SSX2-F1
#
_cell.length_a   1.000
_cell.length_b   1.000
_cell.length_c   1.000
_cell.angle_alpha   90.00
_cell.angle_beta   90.00
_cell.angle_gamma   90.00
#
_symmetry.space_group_name_H-M   'P 1'
#
loop_
_entity.id
_entity.type
_entity.pdbx_description
1 polymer ?
#
loop_
_entity_poly.entity_id
_entity_poly.type
_entity_poly.pdbx_seq_one_letter_code
_entity_poly.pdbx_strand_id
1 'polypeptide(L)'
;MTYRSHVIIDTDTASTPSTPSTDCAAGQRSSTRAIRWAVAGALALSLTACYTPPWQQLPASASQAEVQAQLGKPKEVYPLAPGVTRWLYPTKPFGEETIAADFDAQGRLLHVTQVLSTQEFNKVEIDKWTKTDVLHHFGEPVETSAFPLMKREVWTYRFKQDDVWFSMMNFYFDPDGIVKTTQISPDPLHEKRDNNLF
;
A
#
# COMPACT_ATOMS: atom_id res chain seq x y z
N MET A 1 -68.95 -7.00 71.80
CA MET A 1 -67.57 -7.26 72.27
C MET A 1 -66.69 -7.21 71.02
N THR A 2 -65.76 -6.29 70.81
CA THR A 2 -65.01 -5.42 71.73
C THR A 2 -64.34 -4.35 70.85
N TYR A 3 -64.58 -3.08 71.21
CA TYR A 3 -63.61 -1.96 71.26
C TYR A 3 -62.90 -1.51 69.95
N ARG A 4 -63.12 -0.27 69.45
CA ARG A 4 -62.44 1.00 69.84
C ARG A 4 -60.90 0.83 69.81
N SER A 5 -60.06 1.68 69.22
CA SER A 5 -60.09 3.14 69.20
C SER A 5 -58.76 3.70 68.66
N HIS A 6 -58.84 4.85 67.95
CA HIS A 6 -57.95 6.03 68.06
C HIS A 6 -56.47 5.89 67.59
N VAL A 7 -55.79 6.84 66.94
CA VAL A 7 -55.91 8.33 66.81
C VAL A 7 -54.89 8.75 65.70
N ILE A 8 -55.27 9.54 64.68
CA ILE A 8 -55.14 11.01 64.51
C ILE A 8 -53.77 11.58 64.86
N ILE A 9 -53.05 12.18 63.89
CA ILE A 9 -52.56 13.58 63.85
C ILE A 9 -52.37 13.89 62.35
N ASP A 10 -53.18 14.76 61.72
CA ASP A 10 -53.04 16.24 61.62
C ASP A 10 -51.65 16.63 61.06
N THR A 11 -51.44 17.59 60.16
CA THR A 11 -52.10 18.80 59.69
C THR A 11 -51.30 19.14 58.39
N ASP A 12 -51.69 19.91 57.39
CA ASP A 12 -52.52 21.11 57.39
C ASP A 12 -52.80 21.55 55.92
N THR A 13 -53.88 22.31 55.77
CA THR A 13 -54.11 23.41 54.80
C THR A 13 -53.94 23.10 53.30
N ALA A 14 -55.01 22.70 52.61
CA ALA A 14 -56.08 23.54 52.05
C ALA A 14 -55.69 24.32 50.78
N SER A 15 -56.46 24.07 49.70
CA SER A 15 -57.31 25.06 49.02
C SER A 15 -57.43 24.75 47.51
N THR A 16 -58.57 24.18 47.13
CA THR A 16 -59.23 24.28 45.81
C THR A 16 -59.54 25.79 45.53
N PRO A 17 -59.93 26.27 44.32
CA PRO A 17 -60.60 25.54 43.24
C PRO A 17 -60.35 26.02 41.78
N SER A 18 -61.11 25.39 40.87
CA SER A 18 -61.70 25.93 39.62
C SER A 18 -61.11 25.53 38.25
N THR A 19 -62.03 24.93 37.49
CA THR A 19 -62.21 24.54 36.07
C THR A 19 -61.77 25.58 35.01
N PRO A 20 -61.99 25.38 33.70
CA PRO A 20 -61.82 24.23 32.78
C PRO A 20 -60.87 24.62 31.61
N SER A 21 -60.71 23.75 30.60
CA SER A 21 -60.82 24.08 29.16
C SER A 21 -59.75 23.43 28.25
N THR A 22 -60.28 22.69 27.28
CA THR A 22 -59.98 22.75 25.85
C THR A 22 -58.60 22.34 25.37
N ASP A 23 -58.63 21.25 24.60
CA ASP A 23 -57.64 20.82 23.62
C ASP A 23 -56.96 21.97 22.88
N CYS A 24 -55.63 21.91 22.81
CA CYS A 24 -54.86 22.66 21.82
C CYS A 24 -53.84 21.73 21.19
N ALA A 25 -54.14 21.29 19.97
CA ALA A 25 -53.22 20.65 19.06
C ALA A 25 -51.99 21.54 18.86
N ALA A 26 -50.80 21.01 19.17
CA ALA A 26 -49.53 21.64 18.80
C ALA A 26 -48.91 20.84 17.65
N GLY A 27 -49.01 21.44 16.46
CA GLY A 27 -48.63 20.87 15.19
C GLY A 27 -47.16 20.45 15.09
N GLN A 28 -46.99 19.34 14.37
CA GLN A 28 -45.77 18.92 13.71
C GLN A 28 -45.07 20.10 13.01
N ARG A 29 -43.90 20.50 13.52
CA ARG A 29 -42.95 21.31 12.77
C ARG A 29 -41.95 20.39 12.09
N SER A 30 -42.17 20.26 10.79
CA SER A 30 -41.31 19.71 9.76
C SER A 30 -39.81 19.98 9.99
N SER A 31 -39.10 18.97 10.49
CA SER A 31 -37.63 18.93 10.56
C SER A 31 -37.04 18.22 9.32
N THR A 32 -37.41 18.67 8.13
CA THR A 32 -36.78 18.20 6.88
C THR A 32 -35.36 18.72 6.69
N ARG A 33 -34.93 19.73 7.47
CA ARG A 33 -33.55 20.23 7.44
C ARG A 33 -32.59 19.30 8.18
N ALA A 34 -32.95 18.77 9.35
CA ALA A 34 -32.04 17.93 10.14
C ALA A 34 -31.67 16.60 9.44
N ILE A 35 -32.61 16.03 8.67
CA ILE A 35 -32.39 14.78 7.94
C ILE A 35 -31.37 14.98 6.80
N ARG A 36 -31.37 16.14 6.12
CA ARG A 36 -30.41 16.44 5.04
C ARG A 36 -28.97 16.56 5.53
N TRP A 37 -28.76 17.11 6.73
CA TRP A 37 -27.43 17.19 7.34
C TRP A 37 -26.94 15.82 7.86
N ALA A 38 -27.84 14.97 8.34
CA ALA A 38 -27.50 13.61 8.77
C ALA A 38 -27.08 12.70 7.59
N VAL A 39 -27.75 12.81 6.43
CA VAL A 39 -27.37 12.04 5.22
C VAL A 39 -26.05 12.55 4.63
N ALA A 40 -25.79 13.87 4.65
CA ALA A 40 -24.52 14.43 4.22
C ALA A 40 -23.33 14.03 5.13
N GLY A 41 -23.55 13.94 6.45
CA GLY A 41 -22.55 13.46 7.40
C GLY A 41 -22.24 11.98 7.26
N ALA A 42 -23.25 11.13 7.00
CA ALA A 42 -23.07 9.70 6.78
C ALA A 42 -22.36 9.38 5.46
N LEU A 43 -22.53 10.21 4.42
CA LEU A 43 -21.85 10.05 3.13
C LEU A 43 -20.39 10.54 3.17
N ALA A 44 -20.04 11.45 4.09
CA ALA A 44 -18.67 11.93 4.27
C ALA A 44 -17.77 10.92 5.02
N LEU A 45 -18.36 9.98 5.76
CA LEU A 45 -17.63 8.97 6.55
C LEU A 45 -17.33 7.67 5.78
N SER A 46 -17.85 7.49 4.56
CA SER A 46 -17.74 6.21 3.83
C SER A 46 -16.55 6.10 2.87
N LEU A 47 -15.66 7.10 2.78
CA LEU A 47 -14.57 7.11 1.77
C LEU A 47 -13.16 6.79 2.30
N THR A 48 -12.99 6.25 3.50
CA THR A 48 -11.67 5.74 3.95
C THR A 48 -11.46 4.28 3.53
N ALA A 49 -11.42 4.00 2.23
CA ALA A 49 -10.91 2.71 1.75
C ALA A 49 -9.39 2.80 1.65
N CYS A 50 -8.67 2.23 2.61
CA CYS A 50 -7.21 2.10 2.51
C CYS A 50 -6.89 1.15 1.36
N TYR A 51 -6.39 1.68 0.24
CA TYR A 51 -5.86 0.85 -0.83
C TYR A 51 -4.53 0.24 -0.37
N THR A 52 -4.57 -1.07 -0.07
CA THR A 52 -3.37 -1.83 0.25
C THR A 52 -3.02 -2.70 -0.97
N PRO A 53 -1.80 -2.61 -1.52
CA PRO A 53 -1.39 -3.43 -2.65
C PRO A 53 -1.62 -4.93 -2.39
N PRO A 54 -2.09 -5.72 -3.37
CA PRO A 54 -2.43 -7.14 -3.17
C PRO A 54 -1.27 -7.96 -2.61
N TRP A 55 -0.03 -7.66 -3.02
CA TRP A 55 1.16 -8.37 -2.58
C TRP A 55 1.49 -8.17 -1.09
N GLN A 56 1.01 -7.09 -0.46
CA GLN A 56 1.16 -6.85 0.99
C GLN A 56 0.13 -7.60 1.84
N GLN A 57 -0.92 -8.15 1.21
CA GLN A 57 -2.00 -8.87 1.90
C GLN A 57 -1.74 -10.37 1.96
N LEU A 58 -0.65 -10.85 1.37
CA LEU A 58 -0.30 -12.27 1.36
C LEU A 58 0.06 -12.74 2.78
N PRO A 59 -0.55 -13.83 3.27
CA PRO A 59 -0.22 -14.36 4.58
C PRO A 59 1.21 -14.87 4.62
N ALA A 60 1.87 -14.72 5.77
CA ALA A 60 3.15 -15.36 6.01
C ALA A 60 3.03 -16.88 5.75
N SER A 61 3.99 -17.47 5.06
CA SER A 61 3.96 -18.88 4.68
C SER A 61 2.80 -19.28 3.76
N ALA A 62 2.25 -18.36 2.96
CA ALA A 62 1.36 -18.71 1.85
C ALA A 62 2.00 -19.78 0.94
N SER A 63 1.19 -20.67 0.39
CA SER A 63 1.63 -21.60 -0.65
C SER A 63 1.85 -20.87 -1.98
N GLN A 64 2.71 -21.43 -2.84
CA GLN A 64 2.88 -20.97 -4.22
C GLN A 64 1.55 -20.83 -4.99
N ALA A 65 0.59 -21.73 -4.76
CA ALA A 65 -0.71 -21.67 -5.40
C ALA A 65 -1.54 -20.45 -4.95
N GLU A 66 -1.52 -20.11 -3.67
CA GLU A 66 -2.19 -18.92 -3.13
C GLU A 66 -1.56 -17.63 -3.67
N VAL A 67 -0.22 -17.56 -3.70
CA VAL A 67 0.49 -16.42 -4.29
C VAL A 67 0.15 -16.26 -5.77
N GLN A 68 0.13 -17.36 -6.53
CA GLN A 68 -0.23 -17.34 -7.94
C GLN A 68 -1.71 -17.00 -8.16
N ALA A 69 -2.61 -17.37 -7.25
CA ALA A 69 -4.02 -16.97 -7.33
C ALA A 69 -4.20 -15.46 -7.13
N GLN A 70 -3.36 -14.83 -6.31
CA GLN A 70 -3.46 -13.40 -5.98
C GLN A 70 -2.66 -12.50 -6.94
N LEU A 71 -1.42 -12.87 -7.28
CA LEU A 71 -0.51 -12.09 -8.12
C LEU A 71 -0.47 -12.55 -9.59
N GLY A 72 -1.02 -13.74 -9.87
CA GLY A 72 -0.91 -14.39 -11.16
C GLY A 72 0.37 -15.19 -11.33
N LYS A 73 0.61 -15.67 -12.56
CA LYS A 73 1.80 -16.44 -12.89
C LYS A 73 3.05 -15.52 -12.86
N PRO A 74 4.13 -15.91 -12.18
CA PRO A 74 5.38 -15.14 -12.19
C PRO A 74 5.91 -15.02 -13.61
N LYS A 75 6.54 -13.88 -13.91
CA LYS A 75 7.15 -13.65 -15.23
C LYS A 75 8.55 -14.24 -15.28
N GLU A 76 9.28 -14.12 -14.19
CA GLU A 76 10.65 -14.60 -14.06
C GLU A 76 10.78 -15.38 -12.76
N VAL A 77 11.61 -16.43 -12.76
CA VAL A 77 11.83 -17.32 -11.63
C VAL A 77 13.31 -17.63 -11.56
N TYR A 78 13.93 -17.33 -10.42
CA TYR A 78 15.36 -17.46 -10.22
C TYR A 78 15.71 -18.16 -8.90
N PRO A 79 16.80 -18.93 -8.84
CA PRO A 79 17.36 -19.39 -7.58
C PRO A 79 18.13 -18.25 -6.91
N LEU A 80 17.72 -17.85 -5.71
CA LEU A 80 18.37 -16.75 -4.97
C LEU A 80 19.46 -17.26 -4.02
N ALA A 81 19.17 -18.35 -3.31
CA ALA A 81 20.08 -18.98 -2.38
C ALA A 81 19.79 -20.50 -2.34
N PRO A 82 20.65 -21.32 -1.72
CA PRO A 82 20.38 -22.76 -1.60
C PRO A 82 19.02 -23.04 -0.96
N GLY A 83 18.10 -23.62 -1.74
CA GLY A 83 16.74 -23.90 -1.30
C GLY A 83 15.80 -22.69 -1.27
N VAL A 84 16.21 -21.52 -1.78
CA VAL A 84 15.34 -20.34 -1.91
C VAL A 84 15.10 -20.02 -3.38
N THR A 85 13.83 -19.99 -3.76
CA THR A 85 13.39 -19.62 -5.11
C THR A 85 12.71 -18.26 -5.07
N ARG A 86 13.14 -17.34 -5.90
CA ARG A 86 12.56 -16.02 -6.07
C ARG A 86 11.68 -15.98 -7.31
N TRP A 87 10.46 -15.50 -7.14
CA TRP A 87 9.53 -15.20 -8.22
C TRP A 87 9.45 -13.70 -8.41
N LEU A 88 9.65 -13.23 -9.64
CA LEU A 88 9.60 -11.81 -9.97
C LEU A 88 8.38 -11.47 -10.83
N TYR A 89 7.79 -10.34 -10.48
CA TYR A 89 6.61 -9.75 -11.10
C TYR A 89 6.93 -8.31 -11.52
N PRO A 90 7.65 -8.12 -12.64
CA PRO A 90 7.97 -6.81 -13.17
C PRO A 90 6.74 -6.14 -13.79
N THR A 91 6.52 -4.85 -13.52
CA THR A 91 5.43 -4.04 -14.08
C THR A 91 5.79 -3.47 -15.47
N LYS A 92 6.05 -4.35 -16.44
CA LYS A 92 6.31 -3.94 -17.84
C LYS A 92 5.05 -3.32 -18.47
N PRO A 93 5.19 -2.34 -19.40
CA PRO A 93 6.41 -1.95 -20.11
C PRO A 93 7.30 -0.91 -19.41
N PHE A 94 6.77 -0.13 -18.45
CA PHE A 94 7.54 0.92 -17.78
C PHE A 94 8.53 0.36 -16.76
N GLY A 95 8.19 -0.76 -16.11
CA GLY A 95 9.09 -1.52 -15.24
C GLY A 95 9.59 -0.72 -14.03
N GLU A 96 8.78 0.18 -13.50
CA GLU A 96 9.13 1.05 -12.37
C GLU A 96 9.14 0.30 -11.04
N GLU A 97 8.42 -0.82 -10.97
CA GLU A 97 8.32 -1.66 -9.80
C GLU A 97 8.49 -3.11 -10.20
N THR A 98 9.17 -3.88 -9.36
CA THR A 98 9.21 -5.33 -9.48
C THR A 98 8.97 -5.92 -8.12
N ILE A 99 7.91 -6.72 -8.03
CA ILE A 99 7.59 -7.43 -6.79
C ILE A 99 8.30 -8.77 -6.83
N ALA A 100 9.09 -9.06 -5.79
CA ALA A 100 9.74 -10.34 -5.58
C ALA A 100 9.02 -11.10 -4.47
N ALA A 101 8.65 -12.35 -4.74
CA ALA A 101 8.15 -13.29 -3.74
C ALA A 101 9.17 -14.42 -3.56
N ASP A 102 9.68 -14.58 -2.36
CA ASP A 102 10.71 -15.58 -2.04
C ASP A 102 10.09 -16.78 -1.35
N PHE A 103 10.43 -17.97 -1.84
CA PHE A 103 9.91 -19.24 -1.36
C PHE A 103 11.03 -20.11 -0.82
N ASP A 104 10.75 -20.84 0.26
CA ASP A 104 11.64 -21.88 0.76
C ASP A 104 11.61 -23.14 -0.12
N ALA A 105 12.41 -24.14 0.27
CA ALA A 105 12.54 -25.41 -0.45
C ALA A 105 11.24 -26.24 -0.41
N GLN A 106 10.30 -25.90 0.48
CA GLN A 106 8.99 -26.52 0.62
C GLN A 106 7.90 -25.75 -0.15
N GLY A 107 8.24 -24.65 -0.82
CA GLY A 107 7.30 -23.82 -1.58
C GLY A 107 6.42 -22.94 -0.69
N ARG A 108 6.85 -22.61 0.53
CA ARG A 108 6.18 -21.66 1.43
C ARG A 108 6.78 -20.28 1.26
N LEU A 109 5.92 -19.27 1.26
CA LEU A 109 6.30 -17.87 1.13
C LEU A 109 7.08 -17.43 2.37
N LEU A 110 8.32 -17.02 2.16
CA LEU A 110 9.19 -16.42 3.17
C LEU A 110 8.87 -14.94 3.33
N HIS A 111 8.94 -14.18 2.23
CA HIS A 111 8.63 -12.75 2.21
C HIS A 111 8.30 -12.27 0.80
N VAL A 112 7.69 -11.08 0.73
CA VAL A 112 7.41 -10.37 -0.50
C VAL A 112 7.98 -8.96 -0.39
N THR A 113 8.73 -8.50 -1.38
CA THR A 113 9.39 -7.19 -1.35
C THR A 113 9.39 -6.52 -2.72
N GLN A 114 9.45 -5.18 -2.74
CA GLN A 114 9.67 -4.39 -3.95
C GLN A 114 11.17 -4.21 -4.19
N VAL A 115 11.72 -4.92 -5.18
CA VAL A 115 13.17 -4.99 -5.39
C VAL A 115 13.75 -3.75 -6.09
N LEU A 116 12.93 -3.00 -6.83
CA LEU A 116 13.35 -1.75 -7.46
C LEU A 116 13.18 -0.58 -6.48
N SER A 117 14.00 -0.57 -5.43
CA SER A 117 13.99 0.47 -4.39
C SER A 117 15.39 0.86 -3.96
N THR A 118 15.55 2.09 -3.45
CA THR A 118 16.84 2.59 -2.94
C THR A 118 17.45 1.62 -1.91
N GLN A 119 16.62 1.07 -1.01
CA GLN A 119 17.06 0.16 0.03
C GLN A 119 17.64 -1.15 -0.54
N GLU A 120 17.03 -1.71 -1.57
CA GLU A 120 17.49 -2.95 -2.20
C GLU A 120 18.72 -2.71 -3.07
N PHE A 121 18.78 -1.59 -3.79
CA PHE A 121 19.97 -1.23 -4.56
C PHE A 121 21.21 -1.00 -3.69
N ASN A 122 21.03 -0.49 -2.46
CA ASN A 122 22.12 -0.33 -1.50
C ASN A 122 22.73 -1.66 -1.01
N LYS A 123 22.08 -2.81 -1.26
CA LYS A 123 22.62 -4.14 -0.94
C LYS A 123 23.63 -4.64 -1.96
N VAL A 124 23.70 -4.01 -3.13
CA VAL A 124 24.59 -4.44 -4.22
C VAL A 124 26.03 -4.20 -3.83
N GLU A 125 26.83 -5.27 -3.84
CA GLU A 125 28.25 -5.18 -3.54
C GLU A 125 29.07 -5.01 -4.83
N ILE A 126 29.67 -3.82 -4.96
CA ILE A 126 30.62 -3.50 -6.04
C ILE A 126 31.81 -4.47 -5.99
N ASP A 127 32.31 -4.85 -7.17
CA ASP A 127 33.40 -5.80 -7.39
C ASP A 127 33.12 -7.25 -6.95
N LYS A 128 31.89 -7.56 -6.50
CA LYS A 128 31.49 -8.90 -6.09
C LYS A 128 30.26 -9.40 -6.82
N TRP A 129 29.22 -8.57 -6.93
CA TRP A 129 27.99 -8.96 -7.60
C TRP A 129 28.24 -9.11 -9.10
N THR A 130 27.76 -10.22 -9.64
CA THR A 130 27.75 -10.52 -11.05
C THR A 130 26.47 -10.05 -11.71
N LYS A 131 26.44 -10.03 -13.04
CA LYS A 131 25.20 -9.89 -13.82
C LYS A 131 24.12 -10.88 -13.40
N THR A 132 24.51 -12.12 -13.11
CA THR A 132 23.58 -13.15 -12.66
C THR A 132 22.96 -12.79 -11.33
N ASP A 133 23.74 -12.27 -10.38
CA ASP A 133 23.22 -11.83 -9.08
C ASP A 133 22.25 -10.65 -9.23
N VAL A 134 22.61 -9.67 -10.06
CA VAL A 134 21.71 -8.54 -10.39
C VAL A 134 20.42 -9.04 -11.03
N LEU A 135 20.50 -9.95 -12.00
CA LEU A 135 19.35 -10.53 -12.69
C LEU A 135 18.46 -11.34 -11.73
N HIS A 136 19.06 -12.17 -10.87
CA HIS A 136 18.30 -12.98 -9.92
C HIS A 136 17.64 -12.13 -8.83
N HIS A 137 18.26 -11.00 -8.46
CA HIS A 137 17.74 -10.13 -7.42
C HIS A 137 16.67 -9.17 -7.93
N PHE A 138 16.92 -8.52 -9.08
CA PHE A 138 16.08 -7.43 -9.61
C PHE A 138 15.24 -7.81 -10.83
N GLY A 139 15.62 -8.86 -11.57
CA GLY A 139 14.97 -9.29 -12.81
C GLY A 139 15.60 -8.70 -14.06
N GLU A 140 14.94 -8.89 -15.20
CA GLU A 140 15.41 -8.34 -16.47
C GLU A 140 15.40 -6.80 -16.47
N PRO A 141 16.48 -6.15 -16.96
CA PRO A 141 16.51 -4.71 -17.07
C PRO A 141 15.53 -4.20 -18.12
N VAL A 142 15.06 -2.95 -17.94
CA VAL A 142 14.20 -2.30 -18.94
C VAL A 142 14.99 -1.86 -20.17
N GLU A 143 16.28 -1.57 -19.99
CA GLU A 143 17.18 -1.16 -21.07
C GLU A 143 18.58 -1.73 -20.83
N THR A 144 19.20 -2.18 -21.92
CA THR A 144 20.60 -2.64 -21.94
C THR A 144 21.37 -1.83 -22.97
N SER A 145 22.42 -1.17 -22.52
CA SER A 145 23.30 -0.33 -23.34
C SER A 145 24.74 -0.84 -23.26
N ALA A 146 25.49 -0.74 -24.35
CA ALA A 146 26.91 -1.09 -24.37
C ALA A 146 27.75 0.15 -24.72
N PHE A 147 28.85 0.34 -23.99
CA PHE A 147 29.83 1.40 -24.22
C PHE A 147 31.17 0.79 -24.65
N PRO A 148 31.39 0.57 -25.97
CA PRO A 148 32.56 -0.15 -26.47
C PRO A 148 33.90 0.48 -26.10
N LEU A 149 33.97 1.82 -26.06
CA LEU A 149 35.19 2.55 -25.71
C LEU A 149 35.62 2.30 -24.26
N MET A 150 34.66 2.16 -23.35
CA MET A 150 34.92 1.84 -21.95
C MET A 150 34.92 0.33 -21.68
N LYS A 151 34.56 -0.48 -22.69
CA LYS A 151 34.29 -1.93 -22.55
C LYS A 151 33.34 -2.24 -21.41
N ARG A 152 32.28 -1.44 -21.29
CA ARG A 152 31.26 -1.60 -20.25
C ARG A 152 29.91 -1.93 -20.85
N GLU A 153 29.19 -2.82 -20.21
CA GLU A 153 27.77 -3.00 -20.44
C GLU A 153 27.01 -2.34 -19.30
N VAL A 154 25.87 -1.75 -19.62
CA VAL A 154 25.04 -1.02 -18.68
C VAL A 154 23.65 -1.59 -18.71
N TRP A 155 23.18 -2.03 -17.55
CA TRP A 155 21.79 -2.40 -17.34
C TRP A 155 21.09 -1.30 -16.57
N THR A 156 19.91 -0.95 -17.06
CA THR A 156 19.17 0.19 -16.55
C THR A 156 17.81 -0.27 -16.07
N TYR A 157 17.45 0.16 -14.87
CA TYR A 157 16.18 -0.10 -14.19
C TYR A 157 15.51 1.23 -13.87
N ARG A 158 14.23 1.35 -14.17
CA ARG A 158 13.42 2.50 -13.77
C ARG A 158 12.89 2.24 -12.37
N PHE A 159 12.88 3.25 -11.52
CA PHE A 159 12.31 3.14 -10.19
C PHE A 159 11.90 4.51 -9.65
N LYS A 160 11.05 4.48 -8.62
CA LYS A 160 10.70 5.67 -7.88
C LYS A 160 11.62 5.82 -6.68
N GLN A 161 12.61 6.70 -6.78
CA GLN A 161 13.52 6.98 -5.68
C GLN A 161 12.76 7.64 -4.53
N ASP A 162 12.83 6.98 -3.37
CA ASP A 162 12.19 7.38 -2.11
C ASP A 162 10.67 7.65 -2.28
N ASP A 163 10.02 6.89 -3.17
CA ASP A 163 8.60 7.01 -3.55
C ASP A 163 8.17 8.38 -4.12
N VAL A 164 9.14 9.25 -4.45
CA VAL A 164 8.91 10.63 -4.90
C VAL A 164 9.49 10.88 -6.29
N TRP A 165 10.73 10.48 -6.57
CA TRP A 165 11.46 10.91 -7.77
C TRP A 165 11.57 9.80 -8.81
N PHE A 166 11.06 10.03 -10.02
CA PHE A 166 11.26 9.12 -11.15
C PHE A 166 12.73 9.12 -11.56
N SER A 167 13.40 7.99 -11.32
CA SER A 167 14.84 7.84 -11.46
C SER A 167 15.18 6.53 -12.16
N MET A 168 16.40 6.44 -12.64
CA MET A 168 16.95 5.27 -13.30
C MET A 168 18.20 4.83 -12.56
N MET A 169 18.22 3.57 -12.13
CA MET A 169 19.41 2.92 -11.60
C MET A 169 20.17 2.24 -12.73
N ASN A 170 21.44 2.60 -12.90
CA ASN A 170 22.32 2.07 -13.94
C ASN A 170 23.43 1.24 -13.30
N PHE A 171 23.54 -0.02 -13.71
CA PHE A 171 24.59 -0.95 -13.31
C PHE A 171 25.62 -1.06 -14.41
N TYR A 172 26.86 -0.68 -14.13
CA TYR A 172 27.97 -0.79 -15.07
C TYR A 172 28.74 -2.07 -14.79
N PHE A 173 28.77 -2.96 -15.78
CA PHE A 173 29.51 -4.21 -15.74
C PHE A 173 30.82 -4.09 -16.52
N ASP A 174 31.84 -4.78 -16.04
CA ASP A 174 33.05 -5.05 -16.81
C ASP A 174 32.83 -6.20 -17.83
N PRO A 175 33.83 -6.53 -18.66
CA PRO A 175 33.73 -7.64 -19.62
C PRO A 175 33.51 -9.02 -18.98
N ASP A 176 33.89 -9.19 -17.71
CA ASP A 176 33.69 -10.43 -16.95
C ASP A 176 32.28 -10.49 -16.32
N GLY A 177 31.47 -9.44 -16.49
CA GLY A 177 30.10 -9.35 -15.99
C GLY A 177 30.01 -8.98 -14.52
N ILE A 178 31.04 -8.36 -13.95
CA ILE A 178 31.07 -7.92 -12.55
C ILE A 178 30.66 -6.46 -12.45
N VAL A 179 29.81 -6.14 -11.46
CA VAL A 179 29.39 -4.75 -11.19
C VAL A 179 30.58 -3.93 -10.74
N LYS A 180 30.92 -2.87 -11.48
CA LYS A 180 32.00 -1.93 -11.15
C LYS A 180 31.50 -0.59 -10.62
N THR A 181 30.31 -0.18 -11.03
CA THR A 181 29.76 1.11 -10.62
C THR A 181 28.24 1.05 -10.72
N THR A 182 27.57 1.75 -9.81
CA THR A 182 26.14 2.06 -9.90
C THR A 182 25.98 3.57 -10.05
N GLN A 183 25.00 3.99 -10.84
CA GLN A 183 24.70 5.41 -11.03
C GLN A 183 23.19 5.62 -11.08
N ILE A 184 22.70 6.55 -10.26
CA ILE A 184 21.33 7.04 -10.37
C ILE A 184 21.32 8.23 -11.32
N SER A 185 20.42 8.22 -12.29
CA SER A 185 20.12 9.35 -13.17
C SER A 185 18.62 9.69 -13.12
N PRO A 186 18.23 10.95 -13.34
CA PRO A 186 16.82 11.29 -13.52
C PRO A 186 16.24 10.55 -14.74
N ASP A 187 14.95 10.25 -14.69
CA ASP A 187 14.25 9.64 -15.81
C ASP A 187 13.83 10.70 -16.86
N PRO A 188 14.39 10.68 -18.09
CA PRO A 188 14.05 11.64 -19.14
C PRO A 188 12.60 11.53 -19.64
N LEU A 189 11.88 10.43 -19.38
CA LEU A 189 10.43 10.35 -19.68
C LEU A 189 9.59 11.27 -18.78
N HIS A 190 10.08 11.54 -17.58
CA HIS A 190 9.41 12.32 -16.56
C HIS A 190 10.01 13.72 -16.38
N GLU A 191 11.14 14.01 -17.02
CA GLU A 191 11.67 15.37 -17.12
C GLU A 191 10.72 16.24 -17.94
N LYS A 192 10.14 17.26 -17.29
CA LYS A 192 9.50 18.36 -18.02
C LYS A 192 10.59 19.04 -18.84
N ARG A 193 10.55 18.85 -20.15
CA ARG A 193 11.28 19.71 -21.09
C ARG A 193 10.68 21.10 -21.00
N ASP A 194 11.21 21.91 -20.10
CA ASP A 194 10.98 23.35 -20.09
C ASP A 194 11.74 23.94 -21.30
N ASN A 195 11.14 23.82 -22.49
CA ASN A 195 11.68 24.33 -23.75
C ASN A 195 11.58 25.88 -23.84
N ASN A 196 11.89 26.60 -22.75
CA ASN A 196 11.78 28.06 -22.67
C ASN A 196 13.13 28.79 -22.89
N LEU A 197 14.05 28.18 -23.64
CA LEU A 197 15.33 28.81 -23.98
C LEU A 197 15.46 29.02 -25.49
N PHE A 198 14.59 29.84 -26.08
CA PHE A 198 14.87 30.72 -27.23
C PHE A 198 13.85 31.87 -27.25
#